data_AF-A0A858R565-F1
#
_entry.id   AF-A0A858R565-F1
#
_cell.length_a   1.000
_cell.length_b   1.000
_cell.length_c   1.000
_cell.angle_alpha   90.00
_cell.angle_beta   90.00
_cell.angle_gamma   90.00
#
_symmetry.space_group_name_H-M   'P 1'
#
loop_
_entity.id
_entity.type
_entity.pdbx_description
1 polymer ?
#
loop_
_entity_poly.entity_id
_entity_poly.type
_entity_poly.pdbx_seq_one_letter_code
_entity_poly.pdbx_strand_id
1 'polypeptide(L)' 'MSIEDLEDLRRDLLAKSAEMRSEAERVAPDQPEEAAHLRRIADRLEVYMRDYLEA' A
#
# COMPACT_ATOMS: atom_id res chain seq x y z
N MET A 1 -20.68 6.08 -7.89
CA MET A 1 -19.21 6.04 -7.98
C MET A 1 -18.90 5.98 -9.46
N SER A 2 -18.28 7.04 -9.99
CA SER A 2 -17.84 7.06 -11.39
C SER A 2 -16.58 6.19 -11.53
N ILE A 3 -16.21 5.85 -12.77
CA ILE A 3 -14.94 5.17 -13.04
C ILE A 3 -13.75 6.06 -12.61
N GLU A 4 -13.88 7.39 -12.72
CA GLU A 4 -12.87 8.35 -12.27
C GLU A 4 -12.66 8.28 -10.75
N ASP A 5 -13.73 8.18 -9.95
CA ASP A 5 -13.63 8.03 -8.50
C ASP A 5 -12.83 6.78 -8.09
N LEU A 6 -12.94 5.70 -8.87
CA LEU A 6 -12.22 4.44 -8.63
C LEU A 6 -10.75 4.54 -9.02
N GLU A 7 -10.44 5.25 -10.11
CA GLU A 7 -9.05 5.50 -10.53
C GLU A 7 -8.29 6.41 -9.56
N ASP A 8 -8.96 7.43 -9.03
CA ASP A 8 -8.40 8.32 -8.01
C ASP A 8 -8.17 7.58 -6.69
N LEU A 9 -9.15 6.79 -6.24
CA LEU A 9 -8.98 5.93 -5.07
C LEU A 9 -7.81 4.94 -5.24
N ARG A 10 -7.64 4.38 -6.45
CA ARG A 10 -6.48 3.53 -6.76
C ARG A 10 -5.16 4.29 -6.59
N ARG A 11 -5.08 5.50 -7.14
CA ARG A 11 -3.86 6.31 -7.07
C ARG A 11 -3.50 6.61 -5.62
N ASP A 12 -4.48 6.97 -4.81
CA ASP A 12 -4.28 7.28 -3.39
C ASP A 12 -3.83 6.05 -2.60
N LEU A 13 -4.41 4.88 -2.86
CA LEU A 13 -4.04 3.64 -2.17
C LEU A 13 -2.63 3.15 -2.56
N LEU A 14 -2.22 3.32 -3.83
CA LEU A 14 -0.85 3.04 -4.26
C LEU A 14 0.16 4.03 -3.68
N ALA A 15 -0.19 5.31 -3.61
CA ALA A 15 0.64 6.30 -2.92
C ALA A 15 0.81 5.93 -1.45
N LYS A 16 -0.28 5.45 -0.82
CA LYS A 16 -0.24 5.03 0.59
C LYS A 16 0.61 3.78 0.81
N SER A 17 0.56 2.80 -0.09
CA SER A 17 1.42 1.61 0.01
C SER A 17 2.90 1.99 -0.12
N ALA A 18 3.23 2.91 -1.02
CA ALA A 18 4.59 3.44 -1.18
C ALA A 18 5.07 4.18 0.08
N GLU A 19 4.23 5.01 0.69
CA GLU A 19 4.54 5.66 1.98
C GLU A 19 4.85 4.63 3.08
N MET A 20 4.02 3.58 3.19
CA MET A 20 4.22 2.52 4.19
C MET A 20 5.52 1.75 3.97
N ARG A 21 5.93 1.51 2.71
CA ARG A 21 7.21 0.88 2.39
C ARG A 21 8.39 1.76 2.79
N SER A 22 8.33 3.06 2.48
CA SER A 22 9.36 4.03 2.86
C SER A 22 9.51 4.13 4.38
N GLU A 23 8.38 4.18 5.09
CA GLU A 23 8.37 4.21 6.55
C GLU A 23 8.92 2.90 7.14
N ALA A 24 8.59 1.75 6.55
CA ALA A 24 9.16 0.46 6.97
C ALA A 24 10.68 0.43 6.82
N GLU A 25 11.24 0.98 5.74
CA GLU A 25 12.69 1.10 5.56
C GLU A 25 13.33 2.02 6.60
N ARG A 26 12.64 3.11 6.93
CA ARG A 26 13.09 4.07 7.94
C ARG A 26 13.15 3.47 9.35
N VAL A 27 12.15 2.68 9.73
CA VAL A 27 12.05 2.10 11.10
C VAL A 27 12.70 0.73 11.24
N ALA A 28 13.04 0.05 10.13
CA ALA A 28 13.67 -1.27 10.15
C ALA A 28 14.94 -1.40 11.02
N PRO A 29 15.85 -0.41 11.09
CA PRO A 29 17.05 -0.52 11.93
C PRO A 29 16.75 -0.64 13.43
N ASP A 30 15.70 0.05 13.90
CA ASP A 30 15.35 0.13 15.31
C ASP A 30 14.20 -0.82 15.69
N GLN A 31 13.31 -1.11 14.73
CA GLN A 31 12.04 -1.83 14.93
C GLN A 31 11.75 -2.77 13.73
N PRO A 32 12.50 -3.88 13.60
CA PRO A 32 12.36 -4.78 12.45
C PRO A 32 11.00 -5.48 12.37
N GLU A 33 10.34 -5.74 13.51
CA GLU A 33 9.01 -6.34 13.53
C GLU A 33 7.93 -5.38 13.01
N GLU A 34 8.00 -4.11 13.40
CA GLU A 34 7.11 -3.05 12.93
C GLU A 34 7.31 -2.81 11.43
N ALA A 35 8.56 -2.74 10.98
CA ALA A 35 8.89 -2.65 9.56
C ALA A 35 8.31 -3.84 8.76
N ALA A 36 8.41 -5.06 9.29
CA ALA A 36 7.81 -6.24 8.66
C ALA A 36 6.28 -6.20 8.67
N HIS A 37 5.65 -5.55 9.64
CA HIS A 37 4.20 -5.34 9.67
C HIS A 37 3.79 -4.34 8.57
N LEU A 38 4.44 -3.17 8.51
CA LEU A 38 4.17 -2.14 7.52
C LEU A 38 4.32 -2.66 6.08
N ARG A 39 5.37 -3.45 5.82
CA ARG A 39 5.57 -4.12 4.52
C ARG A 39 4.41 -5.05 4.16
N ARG A 40 3.95 -5.88 5.11
CA ARG A 40 2.81 -6.79 4.90
C ARG A 40 1.51 -6.04 4.59
N ILE A 41 1.27 -4.90 5.23
CA ILE A 41 0.10 -4.06 4.93
C ILE A 41 0.20 -3.47 3.52
N ALA A 42 1.37 -2.92 3.16
CA ALA A 42 1.60 -2.37 1.83
C ALA A 42 1.41 -3.42 0.72
N ASP A 43 1.97 -4.62 0.91
CA ASP A 43 1.82 -5.74 -0.03
C ASP A 43 0.34 -6.12 -0.20
N ARG A 44 -0.41 -6.18 0.89
CA ARG A 44 -1.83 -6.54 0.86
C ARG A 44 -2.70 -5.48 0.17
N LEU A 45 -2.38 -4.20 0.37
CA LEU A 45 -3.03 -3.09 -0.33
C LEU A 45 -2.81 -3.19 -1.86
N GLU A 46 -1.58 -3.44 -2.29
CA GLU A 46 -1.25 -3.57 -3.71
C GLU A 46 -1.95 -4.76 -4.38
N VAL A 47 -2.03 -5.91 -3.69
CA VAL A 47 -2.77 -7.09 -4.18
C VAL A 47 -4.25 -6.77 -4.34
N TYR A 48 -4.89 -6.18 -3.32
CA TYR A 48 -6.31 -5.83 -3.42
C TYR A 48 -6.59 -4.85 -4.56
N MET A 49 -5.71 -3.90 -4.80
CA MET A 49 -5.89 -2.96 -5.91
C MET A 49 -5.72 -3.61 -7.28
N ARG A 50 -4.85 -4.62 -7.39
CA ARG A 50 -4.70 -5.38 -8.63
C ARG A 50 -5.94 -6.23 -8.93
N ASP A 51 -6.42 -6.99 -7.95
CA ASP A 51 -7.54 -7.91 -8.13
C ASP A 51 -8.86 -7.19 -8.43
N TYR A 52 -9.05 -5.97 -7.92
CA TYR A 52 -10.24 -5.15 -8.19
C TYR A 52 -10.34 -4.60 -9.61
N LEU A 53 -9.25 -4.62 -10.40
CA LEU A 53 -9.18 -4.01 -11.73
C LEU A 53 -9.03 -5.01 -12.88
N GLU A 54 -8.71 -6.27 -12.56
CA GLU A 54 -8.74 -7.38 -13.54
C GLU A 54 -10.15 -8.00 -13.69
N ALA A 55 -11.13 -7.58 -12.86
CA ALA A 55 -12.53 -8.03 -12.87
C ALA A 55 -13.47 -7.06 -13.60
#